data_AF-A0A928KK37-F1
#
_entry.id   AF-A0A928KK37-F1
#
_cell.length_a   1.000
_cell.length_b   1.000
_cell.length_c   1.000
_cell.angle_alpha   90.00
_cell.angle_beta   90.00
_cell.angle_gamma   90.00
#
_symmetry.space_group_name_H-M   'P 1'
#
loop_
_entity.id
_entity.type
_entity.pdbx_description
1 polymer ?
#
loop_
_entity_poly.entity_id
_entity_poly.type
_entity_poly.pdbx_seq_one_letter_code
_entity_poly.pdbx_strand_id
1 'polypeptide(L)'
;MLKSIKHISLIMISVALILLSGCSGGIKGDEAKAHINKFLEAVEAGDYELAESYLHPERPADLQIFFEALKAEEAIDFSLGTEIVKYTGFSSSYYDSTVNGSAYELEFDAEIGKREVEIEIEIVSNDNGYGIYNFDIDT
;
A
#
# COMPACT_ATOMS: atom_id res chain seq x y z
N MET A 1 23.80 -47.48 21.03
CA MET A 1 24.15 -46.06 21.20
C MET A 1 24.66 -45.52 19.88
N LEU A 2 23.86 -44.71 19.17
CA LEU A 2 24.31 -43.55 18.41
C LEU A 2 23.07 -42.68 18.09
N LYS A 3 23.27 -41.37 18.06
CA LYS A 3 22.31 -40.29 18.28
C LYS A 3 21.32 -40.03 17.12
N SER A 4 20.15 -39.53 17.51
CA SER A 4 19.12 -38.82 16.73
C SER A 4 19.67 -37.65 15.91
N ILE A 5 19.20 -37.50 14.65
CA ILE A 5 19.17 -36.20 13.95
C ILE A 5 17.80 -36.06 13.26
N LYS A 6 16.96 -35.19 13.84
CA LYS A 6 15.67 -34.75 13.33
C LYS A 6 15.89 -34.08 11.98
N HIS A 7 15.19 -34.54 10.94
CA HIS A 7 15.12 -33.82 9.67
C HIS A 7 14.13 -32.67 9.83
N ILE A 8 14.62 -31.49 10.20
CA ILE A 8 13.86 -30.25 10.06
C ILE A 8 14.02 -29.85 8.59
N SER A 9 12.98 -30.10 7.80
CA SER A 9 12.89 -29.60 6.43
C SER A 9 12.88 -28.07 6.49
N LEU A 10 14.04 -27.48 6.22
CA LEU A 10 14.23 -26.05 6.02
C LEU A 10 13.44 -25.67 4.77
N ILE A 11 12.25 -25.09 4.95
CA ILE A 11 11.51 -24.44 3.86
C ILE A 11 12.35 -23.22 3.48
N MET A 12 13.14 -23.39 2.42
CA MET A 12 13.84 -22.31 1.76
C MET A 12 12.78 -21.46 1.05
N ILE A 13 12.23 -20.47 1.75
CA ILE A 13 11.40 -19.42 1.14
C ILE A 13 12.37 -18.58 0.31
N SER A 14 12.45 -18.93 -0.97
CA SER A 14 13.06 -18.11 -2.01
C SER A 14 12.24 -16.83 -2.12
N VAL A 15 12.56 -15.83 -1.29
CA VAL A 15 12.12 -14.45 -1.52
C VAL A 15 12.73 -14.05 -2.85
N ALA A 16 11.94 -14.20 -3.91
CA ALA A 16 12.25 -13.65 -5.21
C ALA A 16 12.19 -12.13 -5.04
N LEU A 17 13.33 -11.53 -4.72
CA LEU A 17 13.61 -10.13 -5.01
C LEU A 17 13.48 -9.98 -6.52
N ILE A 18 12.27 -9.65 -6.96
CA ILE A 18 11.98 -9.18 -8.30
C ILE A 18 12.57 -7.77 -8.39
N LEU A 19 13.89 -7.70 -8.57
CA LEU A 19 14.58 -6.54 -9.10
C LEU A 19 14.22 -6.44 -10.58
N LEU A 20 13.03 -5.91 -10.88
CA LEU A 20 12.68 -5.52 -12.24
C LEU A 20 13.02 -4.04 -12.44
N SER A 21 14.26 -3.84 -12.87
CA SER A 21 14.60 -2.98 -14.01
C SER A 21 13.94 -1.60 -14.04
N GLY A 22 14.68 -0.63 -13.48
CA GLY A 22 14.60 0.77 -13.88
C GLY A 22 14.81 0.92 -15.39
N CYS A 23 13.69 1.11 -16.09
CA CYS A 23 13.60 1.74 -17.39
C CYS A 23 12.51 2.78 -17.21
N SER A 24 12.92 4.02 -16.91
CA SER A 24 12.04 5.11 -16.45
C SER A 24 11.02 5.53 -17.53
N GLY A 25 9.91 4.81 -17.59
CA GLY A 25 8.61 5.40 -17.87
C GLY A 25 7.92 5.61 -16.54
N GLY A 26 7.23 6.73 -16.35
CA GLY A 26 6.52 7.03 -15.12
C GLY A 26 5.51 5.94 -14.74
N ILE A 27 4.98 6.04 -13.53
CA ILE A 27 4.00 5.09 -13.00
C ILE A 27 2.74 5.13 -13.87
N LYS A 28 2.32 3.96 -14.35
CA LYS A 28 1.11 3.84 -15.17
C LYS A 28 -0.13 3.85 -14.28
N GLY A 29 -1.18 4.55 -14.70
CA GLY A 29 -2.40 4.66 -13.90
C GLY A 29 -3.10 3.33 -13.59
N ASP A 30 -3.16 2.41 -14.54
CA ASP A 30 -3.79 1.10 -14.28
C ASP A 30 -2.98 0.25 -13.29
N GLU A 31 -1.65 0.39 -13.31
CA GLU A 31 -0.75 -0.26 -12.36
C GLU A 31 -0.89 0.34 -10.96
N ALA A 32 -0.91 1.66 -10.86
CA ALA A 32 -1.13 2.38 -9.61
C ALA A 32 -2.47 2.01 -8.97
N LYS A 33 -3.56 2.03 -9.75
CA LYS A 33 -4.90 1.64 -9.27
C LYS A 33 -4.95 0.19 -8.81
N ALA A 34 -4.30 -0.72 -9.53
CA ALA A 34 -4.24 -2.12 -9.12
C ALA A 34 -3.43 -2.31 -7.81
N HIS A 35 -2.37 -1.52 -7.61
CA HIS A 35 -1.57 -1.53 -6.38
C HIS A 35 -2.38 -0.98 -5.19
N ILE A 36 -3.04 0.16 -5.38
CA ILE A 36 -3.95 0.78 -4.39
C ILE A 36 -5.08 -0.17 -4.00
N ASN A 37 -5.76 -0.77 -4.97
CA ASN A 37 -6.87 -1.68 -4.68
C ASN A 37 -6.42 -2.88 -3.85
N LYS A 38 -5.26 -3.47 -4.16
CA LYS A 38 -4.71 -4.59 -3.37
C LYS A 38 -4.33 -4.18 -1.96
N PHE A 39 -3.80 -2.98 -1.78
CA PHE A 39 -3.54 -2.41 -0.46
C PHE A 39 -4.85 -2.28 0.34
N LEU A 40 -5.89 -1.68 -0.24
CA LEU A 40 -7.19 -1.54 0.40
C LEU A 40 -7.83 -2.90 0.71
N GLU A 41 -7.80 -3.86 -0.22
CA GLU A 41 -8.28 -5.24 0.00
C GLU A 41 -7.57 -5.91 1.19
N ALA A 42 -6.26 -5.71 1.34
CA ALA A 42 -5.51 -6.24 2.48
C ALA A 42 -5.92 -5.57 3.80
N VAL A 43 -6.12 -4.24 3.79
CA VAL A 43 -6.62 -3.48 4.95
C VAL A 43 -8.02 -3.94 5.35
N GLU A 44 -8.94 -4.11 4.40
CA GLU A 44 -10.29 -4.62 4.63
C GLU A 44 -10.30 -6.04 5.23
N ALA A 45 -9.37 -6.89 4.77
CA ALA A 45 -9.18 -8.24 5.28
C ALA A 45 -8.52 -8.28 6.67
N GLY A 46 -8.00 -7.15 7.17
CA GLY A 46 -7.21 -7.08 8.39
C GLY A 46 -5.82 -7.74 8.27
N ASP A 47 -5.34 -7.97 7.04
CA ASP A 47 -4.00 -8.51 6.77
C ASP A 47 -3.00 -7.37 6.68
N TYR A 48 -2.68 -6.78 7.83
CA TYR A 48 -1.81 -5.60 7.90
C TYR A 48 -0.36 -5.89 7.49
N GLU A 49 0.13 -7.12 7.68
CA GLU A 49 1.45 -7.53 7.20
C GLU A 49 1.50 -7.48 5.66
N LEU A 50 0.44 -7.96 4.99
CA LEU A 50 0.32 -7.83 3.54
C LEU A 50 0.12 -6.37 3.11
N ALA A 51 -0.71 -5.60 3.81
CA ALA A 51 -0.92 -4.18 3.51
C ALA A 51 0.39 -3.38 3.58
N GLU A 52 1.19 -3.60 4.62
CA GLU A 52 2.51 -2.98 4.82
C GLU A 52 3.50 -3.31 3.69
N SER A 53 3.36 -4.48 3.05
CA SER A 53 4.18 -4.85 1.90
C SER A 53 3.95 -3.99 0.64
N TYR A 54 2.83 -3.25 0.59
CA TYR A 54 2.53 -2.31 -0.48
C TYR A 54 3.05 -0.89 -0.20
N LEU A 55 3.54 -0.60 1.01
CA LEU A 55 4.13 0.68 1.35
C LEU A 55 5.50 0.84 0.69
N HIS A 56 5.86 2.09 0.40
CA HIS A 56 7.19 2.41 -0.09
C HIS A 56 8.23 2.09 1.00
N PRO A 57 9.40 1.48 0.66
CA PRO A 57 10.41 1.10 1.67
C PRO A 57 10.95 2.25 2.53
N GLU A 58 10.86 3.49 2.04
CA GLU A 58 11.26 4.70 2.78
C GLU A 58 10.19 5.20 3.76
N ARG A 59 8.97 4.66 3.70
CA ARG A 59 7.80 5.08 4.49
C ARG A 59 7.15 3.88 5.21
N PRO A 60 7.91 3.09 6.00
CA PRO A 60 7.30 2.04 6.80
C PRO A 60 6.38 2.66 7.87
N ALA A 61 5.24 2.01 8.12
CA ALA A 61 4.27 2.39 9.14
C ALA A 61 3.67 1.15 9.77
N ASP A 62 3.21 1.26 11.03
CA ASP A 62 2.39 0.24 11.68
C ASP A 62 0.93 0.50 11.30
N LEU A 63 0.45 -0.21 10.28
CA LEU A 63 -0.87 0.04 9.72
C LEU A 63 -1.98 -0.45 10.66
N GLN A 64 -1.71 -1.48 11.46
CA GLN A 64 -2.68 -1.94 12.45
C GLN A 64 -3.01 -0.82 13.44
N ILE A 65 -1.98 -0.18 14.03
CA ILE A 65 -2.20 0.93 14.96
C ILE A 65 -2.94 2.08 14.29
N PHE A 66 -2.56 2.44 13.06
CA PHE A 66 -3.18 3.54 12.32
C PHE A 66 -4.68 3.29 12.06
N PHE A 67 -5.06 2.13 11.52
CA PHE A 67 -6.46 1.82 11.22
C PHE A 67 -7.29 1.55 12.48
N GLU A 68 -6.70 1.00 13.55
CA GLU A 68 -7.37 0.89 14.85
C GLU A 68 -7.67 2.28 15.45
N ALA A 69 -6.78 3.26 15.29
CA ALA A 69 -7.01 4.63 15.73
C ALA A 69 -8.14 5.30 14.94
N LEU A 70 -8.15 5.20 13.61
CA LEU A 70 -9.24 5.71 12.77
C LEU A 70 -10.61 5.14 13.18
N LYS A 71 -10.66 3.85 13.50
CA LYS A 71 -11.86 3.19 14.00
C LYS A 71 -12.28 3.71 15.36
N ALA A 72 -11.34 3.92 16.28
CA ALA A 72 -11.63 4.34 17.65
C ALA A 72 -12.00 5.83 17.74
N GLU A 73 -11.34 6.69 16.97
CA GLU A 73 -11.40 8.15 17.11
C GLU A 73 -12.38 8.78 16.12
N GLU A 74 -12.39 8.33 14.86
CA GLU A 74 -13.22 8.91 13.79
C GLU A 74 -14.43 8.04 13.41
N ALA A 75 -14.52 6.84 13.97
CA ALA A 75 -15.50 5.81 13.63
C ALA A 75 -15.45 5.42 12.14
N ILE A 76 -14.25 5.38 11.56
CA ILE A 76 -13.96 4.88 10.21
C ILE A 76 -13.42 3.44 10.34
N ASP A 77 -14.20 2.46 9.88
CA ASP A 77 -13.85 1.04 10.03
C ASP A 77 -13.77 0.37 8.66
N PHE A 78 -12.56 0.27 8.12
CA PHE A 78 -12.30 -0.35 6.81
C PHE A 78 -12.70 -1.84 6.76
N SER A 79 -12.85 -2.53 7.90
CA SER A 79 -13.34 -3.92 7.90
C SER A 79 -14.82 -4.05 7.48
N LEU A 80 -15.54 -2.93 7.38
CA LEU A 80 -16.90 -2.87 6.85
C LEU A 80 -16.94 -2.81 5.31
N GLY A 81 -15.78 -2.78 4.66
CA GLY A 81 -15.63 -2.63 3.22
C GLY A 81 -15.51 -1.17 2.78
N THR A 82 -14.83 -0.97 1.66
CA THR A 82 -14.57 0.33 1.02
C THR A 82 -15.19 0.33 -0.38
N GLU A 83 -16.14 1.23 -0.62
CA GLU A 83 -16.68 1.46 -1.96
C GLU A 83 -16.18 2.79 -2.51
N ILE A 84 -15.42 2.75 -3.60
CA ILE A 84 -15.00 3.97 -4.31
C ILE A 84 -16.22 4.55 -5.04
N VAL A 85 -16.68 5.72 -4.62
CA VAL A 85 -17.87 6.39 -5.18
C VAL A 85 -17.52 7.14 -6.46
N LYS A 86 -16.43 7.91 -6.45
CA LYS A 86 -15.92 8.65 -7.61
C LYS A 86 -14.44 8.97 -7.45
N TYR A 87 -13.73 9.07 -8.57
CA TYR A 87 -12.39 9.65 -8.60
C TYR A 87 -12.50 11.17 -8.72
N THR A 88 -11.81 11.91 -7.86
CA THR A 88 -11.89 13.38 -7.77
C THR A 88 -10.65 14.07 -8.35
N GLY A 89 -9.49 13.43 -8.25
CA GLY A 89 -8.22 14.00 -8.65
C GLY A 89 -7.24 12.95 -9.15
N PHE A 90 -6.28 13.42 -9.95
CA PHE A 90 -5.20 12.61 -10.47
C PHE A 90 -4.02 13.49 -10.86
N SER A 91 -2.83 13.15 -10.38
CA SER A 91 -1.57 13.76 -10.78
C SER A 91 -0.51 12.70 -11.07
N SER A 92 0.41 12.99 -11.98
CA SER A 92 1.57 12.12 -12.21
C SER A 92 2.78 12.92 -12.68
N SER A 93 3.95 12.51 -12.22
CA SER A 93 5.23 13.04 -12.67
C SER A 93 6.16 11.91 -13.09
N TYR A 94 6.79 12.08 -14.26
CA TYR A 94 7.88 11.20 -14.69
C TYR A 94 9.15 11.40 -13.85
N TYR A 95 9.31 12.58 -13.24
CA TYR A 95 10.40 12.89 -12.34
C TYR A 95 10.02 14.01 -11.37
N ASP A 96 10.06 13.72 -10.08
CA ASP A 96 9.92 14.63 -8.96
C ASP A 96 11.21 14.62 -8.15
N SER A 97 11.83 15.78 -7.99
CA SER A 97 13.09 15.94 -7.26
C SER A 97 12.96 15.74 -5.74
N THR A 98 11.76 15.82 -5.19
CA THR A 98 11.48 15.62 -3.77
C THR A 98 11.67 14.16 -3.38
N VAL A 99 11.27 13.26 -4.27
CA VAL A 99 11.37 11.79 -4.09
C VAL A 99 12.44 11.15 -4.99
N ASN A 100 13.14 11.96 -5.78
CA ASN A 100 14.17 11.54 -6.74
C ASN A 100 13.72 10.40 -7.66
N GLY A 101 12.48 10.49 -8.16
CA GLY A 101 11.86 9.41 -8.92
C GLY A 101 10.54 9.87 -9.54
N SER A 102 9.71 8.93 -10.00
CA SER A 102 8.36 9.26 -10.46
C SER A 102 7.36 9.20 -9.31
N ALA A 103 6.32 10.02 -9.41
CA ALA A 103 5.22 10.06 -8.45
C ALA A 103 3.88 9.92 -9.19
N TYR A 104 2.90 9.33 -8.53
CA TYR A 104 1.52 9.18 -8.99
C TYR A 104 0.59 9.37 -7.83
N GLU A 105 -0.35 10.29 -7.96
CA GLU A 105 -1.30 10.66 -6.93
C GLU A 105 -2.72 10.41 -7.42
N LEU A 106 -3.55 9.83 -6.57
CA LEU A 106 -4.94 9.55 -6.84
C LEU A 106 -5.80 10.01 -5.68
N GLU A 107 -6.79 10.83 -6.00
CA GLU A 107 -7.80 11.29 -5.04
C GLU A 107 -9.16 10.67 -5.42
N PHE A 108 -9.91 10.21 -4.42
CA PHE A 108 -11.24 9.66 -4.62
C PHE A 108 -12.11 9.77 -3.36
N ASP A 109 -13.42 9.90 -3.57
CA ASP A 109 -14.40 9.77 -2.50
C ASP A 109 -14.73 8.28 -2.33
N ALA A 110 -14.75 7.81 -1.09
CA ALA A 110 -15.12 6.45 -0.73
C ALA A 110 -16.19 6.42 0.37
N GLU A 111 -17.05 5.41 0.31
CA GLU A 111 -17.94 5.04 1.41
C GLU A 111 -17.30 3.89 2.20
N ILE A 112 -17.08 4.12 3.49
CA ILE A 112 -16.56 3.13 4.44
C ILE A 112 -17.62 2.91 5.51
N GLY A 113 -18.33 1.78 5.40
CA GLY A 113 -19.48 1.46 6.24
C GLY A 113 -20.68 2.40 6.02
N LYS A 114 -20.68 3.58 6.65
CA LYS A 114 -21.70 4.65 6.48
C LYS A 114 -21.08 6.05 6.49
N ARG A 115 -19.76 6.14 6.36
CA ARG A 115 -19.00 7.38 6.34
C ARG A 115 -18.55 7.61 4.91
N GLU A 116 -18.82 8.80 4.40
CA GLU A 116 -18.16 9.29 3.19
C GLU A 116 -16.84 9.94 3.63
N VAL A 117 -15.76 9.59 2.95
CA VAL A 117 -14.42 10.13 3.18
C VAL A 117 -13.76 10.44 1.84
N GLU A 118 -12.90 11.44 1.82
CA GLU A 118 -11.98 11.71 0.71
C GLU A 118 -10.65 11.04 1.03
N ILE A 119 -10.11 10.27 0.09
CA ILE A 119 -8.85 9.55 0.24
C ILE A 119 -7.88 10.03 -0.84
N GLU A 120 -6.68 10.41 -0.42
CA GLU A 120 -5.55 10.72 -1.29
C GLU A 120 -4.46 9.67 -1.08
N ILE A 121 -3.96 9.10 -2.18
CA ILE A 121 -2.86 8.13 -2.15
C ILE A 121 -1.79 8.52 -3.15
N GLU A 122 -0.56 8.68 -2.65
CA GLU A 122 0.62 8.87 -3.47
C GLU A 122 1.42 7.57 -3.57
N ILE A 123 1.77 7.16 -4.78
CA ILE A 123 2.73 6.10 -5.07
C ILE A 123 4.01 6.73 -5.62
N VAL A 124 5.14 6.29 -5.10
CA VAL A 124 6.48 6.70 -5.56
C VAL A 124 7.21 5.51 -6.17
N SER A 125 8.02 5.79 -7.20
CA SER A 125 8.99 4.86 -7.77
C SER A 125 10.33 5.56 -7.93
N ASN A 126 11.33 5.12 -7.17
CA ASN A 126 12.69 5.67 -7.18
C ASN A 126 13.73 4.54 -7.02
N ASP A 127 15.01 4.91 -6.85
CA ASP A 127 16.10 3.94 -6.67
C ASP A 127 15.97 3.08 -5.38
N ASN A 128 15.17 3.53 -4.41
CA ASN A 128 14.94 2.85 -3.14
C ASN A 128 13.72 1.92 -3.17
N GLY A 129 12.84 2.03 -4.17
CA GLY A 129 11.75 1.09 -4.37
C GLY A 129 10.54 1.66 -5.09
N TYR A 130 9.43 0.94 -4.92
CA TYR A 130 8.11 1.29 -5.42
C TYR A 130 7.07 1.00 -4.34
N GLY A 131 6.10 1.89 -4.14
CA GLY A 131 5.00 1.66 -3.21
C GLY A 131 4.27 2.93 -2.78
N ILE A 132 3.27 2.74 -1.90
CA ILE A 132 2.48 3.84 -1.33
C ILE A 132 3.39 4.65 -0.40
N TYR A 133 3.55 5.92 -0.72
CA TYR A 133 4.43 6.85 -0.03
C TYR A 133 3.66 7.74 0.96
N ASN A 134 2.45 8.16 0.58
CA ASN A 134 1.50 8.86 1.44
C ASN A 134 0.09 8.26 1.29
N PHE A 135 -0.67 8.29 2.38
CA PHE A 135 -2.06 7.85 2.46
C PHE A 135 -2.78 8.77 3.45
N ASP A 136 -3.63 9.63 2.91
CA ASP A 136 -4.33 10.67 3.67
C ASP A 136 -5.85 10.45 3.55
N ILE A 137 -6.57 10.74 4.65
CA ILE A 137 -8.02 10.62 4.74
C ILE A 137 -8.58 11.92 5.31
N ASP A 138 -9.51 12.54 4.57
CA ASP A 138 -10.28 13.70 4.99
C ASP A 138 -11.77 13.33 5.16
N THR A 139 -12.43 13.95 6.14
CA THR A 139 -13.82 13.65 6.57
C THR A 139 -14.73 14.87 6.56
#